data_AF-A0A357NG17-F1
#
_entry.id   AF-A0A357NG17-F1
#
_cell.length_a   1.000
_cell.length_b   1.000
_cell.length_c   1.000
_cell.angle_alpha   90.00
_cell.angle_beta   90.00
_cell.angle_gamma   90.00
#
_symmetry.space_group_name_H-M   'P 1'
#
loop_
_entity.id
_entity.type
_entity.pdbx_description
1 polymer ?
#
loop_
_entity_poly.entity_id
_entity_poly.type
_entity_poly.pdbx_seq_one_letter_code
_entity_poly.pdbx_strand_id
1 'polypeptide(L)'
;MVVLMMKSMNIKANPYDKHGNNNPKWRGGRRKDQDGYIQVYCPDHPYRTVRNEVAEHRLVMEKKLGRYLEPHEIVHHINGCKDDNSPDNLELIENVAKHVCG
;
A
#
# COMPACT_ATOMS: atom_id res chain seq x y z
N MET A 1 -6.08 3.81 -9.79
CA MET A 1 -6.14 3.93 -11.27
C MET A 1 -5.33 2.86 -12.01
N VAL A 2 -4.60 1.96 -11.33
CA VAL A 2 -3.79 0.91 -12.00
C VAL A 2 -4.62 -0.31 -12.45
N VAL A 3 -5.69 -0.65 -11.71
CA VAL A 3 -6.56 -1.81 -12.01
C VAL A 3 -7.42 -1.63 -13.28
N LEU A 4 -7.57 -0.39 -13.78
CA LEU A 4 -8.42 -0.09 -14.95
C LEU A 4 -7.70 -0.19 -16.30
N MET A 5 -6.36 -0.11 -16.35
CA MET A 5 -5.62 -0.12 -17.62
C MET A 5 -5.43 -1.51 -18.24
N MET A 6 -5.51 -2.59 -17.45
CA MET A 6 -5.25 -3.95 -17.93
C MET A 6 -6.42 -4.61 -18.68
N LYS A 7 -7.63 -4.00 -18.68
CA LYS A 7 -8.82 -4.55 -19.36
C LYS A 7 -8.86 -4.28 -20.89
N SER A 8 -7.96 -3.46 -21.43
CA SER A 8 -8.03 -3.02 -22.85
C SER A 8 -7.19 -3.84 -23.84
N MET A 9 -6.38 -4.82 -23.40
CA MET A 9 -5.35 -5.44 -24.25
C MET A 9 -5.55 -6.92 -24.65
N ASN A 10 -6.70 -7.54 -24.37
CA ASN A 10 -7.04 -8.91 -24.84
C ASN A 10 -5.91 -9.96 -24.74
N ILE A 11 -5.08 -9.89 -23.69
CA ILE A 11 -4.04 -10.88 -23.42
C ILE A 11 -4.70 -12.02 -22.65
N LYS A 12 -4.82 -13.19 -23.27
CA LYS A 12 -5.33 -14.39 -22.60
C LYS A 12 -4.35 -14.80 -21.51
N ALA A 13 -4.83 -14.84 -20.26
CA ALA A 13 -4.08 -15.33 -19.12
C ALA A 13 -3.57 -16.77 -19.38
N ASN A 14 -2.28 -17.01 -19.14
CA ASN A 14 -1.69 -18.34 -19.22
C ASN A 14 -2.24 -19.21 -18.06
N PRO A 15 -2.86 -20.38 -18.33
CA PRO A 15 -3.47 -21.23 -17.29
C PRO A 15 -2.47 -21.80 -16.27
N TYR A 16 -1.17 -21.70 -16.52
CA TYR A 16 -0.10 -22.08 -15.58
C TYR A 16 0.46 -20.90 -14.77
N ASP A 17 0.02 -19.68 -15.05
CA ASP A 17 0.42 -18.49 -14.32
C ASP A 17 -0.32 -18.43 -12.97
N LYS A 18 0.40 -18.74 -11.89
CA LYS A 18 -0.14 -18.68 -10.51
C LYS A 18 0.15 -17.31 -9.85
N HIS A 19 0.50 -16.31 -10.64
CA HIS A 19 0.73 -14.95 -10.18
C HIS A 19 -0.50 -14.09 -10.45
N GLY A 20 -0.73 -13.09 -9.59
CA GLY A 20 -1.84 -12.15 -9.80
C GLY A 20 -3.24 -12.79 -9.75
N ASN A 21 -4.19 -12.19 -10.47
CA ASN A 21 -5.60 -12.59 -10.60
C ASN A 21 -5.83 -14.06 -10.96
N ASN A 22 -4.84 -14.74 -11.53
CA ASN A 22 -4.97 -16.11 -12.01
C ASN A 22 -4.83 -17.16 -10.89
N ASN A 23 -4.42 -16.75 -9.69
CA ASN A 23 -4.36 -17.63 -8.52
C ASN A 23 -5.62 -17.46 -7.66
N PRO A 24 -6.41 -18.53 -7.41
CA PRO A 24 -7.63 -18.43 -6.60
C PRO A 24 -7.35 -18.06 -5.13
N LYS A 25 -6.10 -18.19 -4.66
CA LYS A 25 -5.65 -17.69 -3.36
C LYS A 25 -5.21 -16.23 -3.39
N TRP A 26 -5.15 -15.60 -4.56
CA TRP A 26 -4.71 -14.23 -4.72
C TRP A 26 -5.78 -13.26 -4.26
N ARG A 27 -5.53 -12.65 -3.11
CA ARG A 27 -6.40 -11.65 -2.48
C ARG A 27 -6.06 -10.24 -2.97
N GLY A 28 -5.96 -10.06 -4.30
CA GLY A 28 -5.62 -8.77 -4.90
C GLY A 28 -4.21 -8.27 -4.57
N GLY A 29 -3.29 -9.17 -4.23
CA GLY A 29 -1.94 -8.82 -3.79
C GLY A 29 -1.83 -8.29 -2.36
N ARG A 30 -2.87 -8.45 -1.53
CA ARG A 30 -2.89 -8.02 -0.13
C ARG A 30 -2.43 -9.13 0.82
N ARG A 31 -1.51 -8.81 1.74
CA ARG A 31 -0.97 -9.72 2.76
C ARG A 31 -0.89 -8.99 4.10
N LYS A 32 -1.32 -9.62 5.20
CA LYS A 32 -1.06 -9.10 6.56
C LYS A 32 0.35 -9.53 6.98
N ASP A 33 1.16 -8.59 7.44
CA ASP A 33 2.48 -8.87 7.98
C ASP A 33 2.41 -9.28 9.46
N GLN A 34 3.54 -9.72 10.05
CA GLN A 34 3.62 -10.16 11.44
C GLN A 34 3.25 -9.02 12.40
N ASP A 35 3.57 -7.78 12.03
CA ASP A 35 3.22 -6.58 12.79
C ASP A 35 1.74 -6.16 12.69
N GLY A 36 0.94 -6.86 11.88
CA GLY A 36 -0.49 -6.59 11.68
C GLY A 36 -0.80 -5.59 10.58
N TYR A 37 0.19 -5.06 9.86
CA TYR A 37 -0.01 -4.17 8.72
C TYR A 37 -0.44 -4.92 7.47
N ILE A 38 -1.33 -4.31 6.68
CA ILE A 38 -1.66 -4.81 5.34
C ILE A 38 -0.64 -4.29 4.34
N GLN A 39 0.03 -5.21 3.66
CA GLN A 39 0.98 -4.99 2.58
C GLN A 39 0.29 -5.28 1.25
N VAL A 40 0.54 -4.45 0.23
CA VAL A 40 -0.05 -4.56 -1.10
C VAL A 40 1.07 -4.70 -2.13
N TYR A 41 1.00 -5.72 -2.96
CA TYR A 41 1.92 -5.90 -4.08
C TYR A 41 1.80 -4.73 -5.08
N CYS A 42 2.86 -3.96 -5.21
CA CYS A 42 3.00 -2.77 -6.07
C CYS A 42 4.46 -2.70 -6.61
N PRO A 43 4.79 -3.47 -7.67
CA PRO A 43 6.15 -3.51 -8.22
C PRO A 43 6.60 -2.20 -8.86
N ASP A 44 5.67 -1.38 -9.32
CA ASP A 44 5.96 -0.09 -9.95
C ASP A 44 6.14 1.06 -8.93
N HIS A 45 5.98 0.80 -7.63
CA HIS A 45 6.08 1.85 -6.62
C HIS A 45 7.56 2.21 -6.33
N PRO A 46 7.92 3.51 -6.29
CA PRO A 46 9.30 3.94 -6.04
C PRO A 46 9.79 3.51 -4.66
N TYR A 47 8.92 3.54 -3.64
CA TYR A 47 9.22 3.18 -2.25
C TYR A 47 8.74 1.78 -1.86
N ARG A 48 8.73 0.84 -2.81
CA ARG A 48 8.38 -0.56 -2.51
C ARG A 48 9.46 -1.25 -1.69
N THR A 49 9.04 -2.23 -0.90
CA THR A 49 9.94 -3.16 -0.21
C THR A 49 10.64 -4.09 -1.21
N VAL A 50 11.65 -4.83 -0.75
CA VAL A 50 12.34 -5.88 -1.54
C VAL A 50 11.40 -6.96 -2.11
N ARG A 51 10.20 -7.10 -1.54
CA ARG A 51 9.16 -8.02 -2.01
C ARG A 51 8.21 -7.40 -3.04
N ASN A 52 8.51 -6.19 -3.51
CA ASN A 52 7.62 -5.39 -4.35
C ASN A 52 6.27 -5.10 -3.67
N GLU A 53 6.27 -4.94 -2.34
CA GLU A 53 5.08 -4.63 -1.55
C GLU A 53 5.17 -3.21 -0.96
N VAL A 54 4.04 -2.53 -0.77
CA VAL A 54 3.92 -1.24 -0.06
C VAL A 54 2.80 -1.36 0.97
N ALA A 55 2.94 -0.72 2.12
CA ALA A 55 1.91 -0.71 3.14
C ALA A 55 0.64 0.00 2.65
N GLU A 56 -0.53 -0.63 2.86
CA GLU A 56 -1.81 -0.14 2.36
C GLU A 56 -2.18 1.25 2.91
N HIS A 57 -1.93 1.49 4.21
CA HIS A 57 -2.15 2.81 4.81
C HIS A 57 -1.34 3.91 4.11
N ARG A 58 -0.14 3.59 3.63
CA ARG A 58 0.72 4.54 2.90
C ARG A 58 0.08 4.87 1.55
N LEU A 59 -0.34 3.85 0.80
CA LEU A 59 -1.01 4.03 -0.49
C LEU A 59 -2.31 4.83 -0.38
N VAL A 60 -3.08 4.63 0.70
CA VAL A 60 -4.33 5.39 0.95
C VAL A 60 -4.01 6.86 1.21
N MET A 61 -2.99 7.16 2.03
CA MET A 61 -2.60 8.55 2.29
C MET A 61 -1.96 9.22 1.07
N GLU A 62 -1.14 8.51 0.30
CA GLU A 62 -0.60 9.03 -0.98
C GLU A 62 -1.71 9.41 -1.95
N LYS A 63 -2.77 8.58 -2.03
CA LYS A 63 -3.95 8.88 -2.83
C LYS A 63 -4.71 10.11 -2.31
N LYS A 64 -4.79 10.28 -0.99
CA LYS A 64 -5.43 11.45 -0.34
C LYS A 64 -4.66 12.75 -0.61
N LEU A 65 -3.33 12.68 -0.58
CA LEU A 65 -2.44 13.82 -0.81
C LEU A 65 -2.22 14.12 -2.30
N GLY A 66 -2.40 13.14 -3.18
CA GLY A 66 -2.10 13.25 -4.61
C GLY A 66 -0.60 13.23 -4.94
N ARG A 67 0.25 12.83 -3.99
CA ARG A 67 1.71 12.66 -4.16
C ARG A 67 2.20 11.43 -3.41
N TYR A 68 3.40 10.95 -3.75
CA TYR A 68 4.08 9.92 -2.94
C TYR A 68 4.48 10.48 -1.57
N LEU A 69 4.42 9.63 -0.57
CA LEU A 69 4.91 9.93 0.77
C LEU A 69 6.43 9.79 0.77
N GLU A 70 7.11 10.73 1.41
CA GLU A 70 8.53 10.68 1.62
C GLU A 70 8.90 9.59 2.64
N PRO A 71 10.12 9.04 2.60
CA PRO A 71 10.52 7.97 3.51
C PRO A 71 10.40 8.32 5.00
N HIS A 72 10.46 9.61 5.34
CA HIS A 72 10.38 10.11 6.72
C HIS A 72 8.95 10.46 7.17
N GLU A 73 7.98 10.45 6.25
CA GLU A 73 6.58 10.69 6.58
C GLU A 73 5.94 9.39 7.10
N ILE A 74 5.33 9.47 8.29
CA ILE A 74 4.73 8.33 8.96
C ILE A 74 3.21 8.48 8.94
N VAL A 75 2.50 7.39 8.65
CA VAL A 75 1.03 7.36 8.75
C VAL A 75 0.65 6.66 10.04
N HIS A 76 -0.21 7.30 10.84
CA HIS A 76 -0.73 6.79 12.10
C HIS A 76 -2.20 6.40 11.97
N HIS A 77 -2.59 5.29 12.60
CA HIS A 77 -3.98 4.84 12.68
C HIS A 77 -4.63 5.42 13.95
N ILE A 78 -5.62 6.30 13.79
CA ILE A 78 -6.25 7.04 14.89
C ILE A 78 -6.92 6.09 15.89
N ASN A 79 -7.60 5.04 15.40
CA ASN A 79 -8.23 4.03 16.25
C ASN A 79 -7.27 2.94 16.78
N GLY A 80 -5.98 3.00 16.44
CA GLY A 80 -4.98 1.97 16.77
C GLY A 80 -5.15 0.63 16.05
N CYS A 81 -6.15 0.48 15.18
CA CYS A 81 -6.42 -0.73 14.41
C CYS A 81 -5.65 -0.71 13.09
N LYS A 82 -4.55 -1.47 13.02
CA LYS A 82 -3.60 -1.48 11.89
C LYS A 82 -4.16 -2.04 10.57
N ASP A 83 -5.30 -2.72 10.61
CA ASP A 83 -5.98 -3.22 9.42
C ASP A 83 -7.16 -2.36 8.95
N ASP A 84 -7.54 -1.34 9.72
CA ASP A 84 -8.52 -0.33 9.29
C ASP A 84 -7.81 0.83 8.56
N ASN A 85 -7.59 0.64 7.26
CA ASN A 85 -6.92 1.63 6.40
C ASN A 85 -7.89 2.64 5.77
N SER A 86 -9.02 2.94 6.44
CA SER A 86 -9.95 3.98 6.00
C SER A 86 -9.25 5.35 6.01
N PRO A 87 -9.40 6.20 4.98
CA PRO A 87 -8.67 7.47 4.87
C PRO A 87 -8.97 8.47 6.00
N ASP A 88 -10.12 8.33 6.67
CA ASP A 88 -10.51 9.10 7.86
C ASP A 88 -9.89 8.58 9.15
N ASN A 89 -9.43 7.32 9.16
CA ASN A 89 -8.73 6.70 10.28
C ASN A 89 -7.19 6.86 10.19
N LEU A 90 -6.69 7.53 9.15
CA LEU A 90 -5.27 7.70 8.89
C LEU A 90 -4.87 9.18 9.05
N GLU A 91 -3.84 9.40 9.85
CA GLU A 91 -3.23 10.71 10.09
C GLU A 91 -1.78 10.71 9.59
N LEU A 92 -1.38 11.79 8.91
CA LEU A 92 0.00 11.97 8.47
C LEU A 92 0.78 12.69 9.57
N ILE A 93 1.84 12.07 10.06
CA ILE A 93 2.77 12.67 11.00
C ILE A 93 4.01 13.12 10.25
N GLU A 94 4.05 14.42 9.99
CA GLU A 94 5.20 15.12 9.42
C GLU A 94 6.18 15.45 10.57
N ASN A 95 7.14 14.56 10.83
CA ASN A 95 8.22 14.63 11.84
C ASN A 95 8.00 14.00 13.24
N VAL A 96 8.94 13.13 13.59
CA VAL A 96 9.28 12.71 14.98
C VAL A 96 10.30 13.67 15.62
N ALA A 97 10.67 14.79 14.98
CA ALA A 97 11.66 15.74 15.50
C ALA A 97 11.27 17.22 15.31
N LYS A 98 10.30 17.69 16.10
CA LYS A 98 10.39 19.05 16.68
C LYS A 98 10.71 18.92 18.17
N HIS A 99 11.84 18.28 18.50
CA HIS A 99 12.47 18.53 19.78
C HIS A 99 13.30 19.82 19.63
N VAL A 100 12.62 20.97 19.57
CA VAL A 100 13.28 22.24 19.83
C VAL A 100 13.51 22.25 21.34
N CYS A 101 14.67 21.74 21.76
CA CYS A 101 15.21 22.10 23.06
C CYS A 101 15.49 23.59 22.99
N GLY A 102 14.69 24.38 23.73
CA GLY A 102 15.03 25.75 24.07
C GLY A 102 16.19 25.81 25.05
#